data_AF-A0A7N6AJW2-F1
#
_entry.id   AF-A0A7N6AJW2-F1
#
_cell.length_a   1.000
_cell.length_b   1.000
_cell.length_c   1.000
_cell.angle_alpha   90.00
_cell.angle_beta   90.00
_cell.angle_gamma   90.00
#
_symmetry.space_group_name_H-M   'P 1'
#
loop_
_entity.id
_entity.type
_entity.pdbx_description
1 polymer ?
#
loop_
_entity_poly.entity_id
_entity_poly.type
_entity_poly.pdbx_seq_one_letter_code
_entity_poly.pdbx_strand_id
1 'polypeptide(L)'
;CCNIGSELYYKIKPFFFLLLQSASVHFIAAKHTTPFKGYVDDIHFRLVTYHFFTCCHVSAMSISEAWYAIKDHGTNYCNLYNLMEGSGLTEARGYKEVTSDFLCTQRSSANCTVY
;
A
#
# COMPACT_ATOMS: atom_id res chain seq x y z
N CYS A 1 -8.09 -15.72 -12.45
CA CYS A 1 -7.98 -14.73 -11.36
C CYS A 1 -6.55 -14.25 -11.31
N CYS A 2 -6.31 -12.95 -11.42
CA CYS A 2 -4.99 -12.35 -11.42
C CYS A 2 -4.08 -12.97 -10.35
N ASN A 3 -2.92 -13.45 -10.79
CA ASN A 3 -1.78 -13.75 -9.92
C ASN A 3 -1.28 -12.48 -9.18
N ILE A 4 -1.93 -11.32 -9.32
CA ILE A 4 -1.60 -10.07 -8.62
C ILE A 4 -1.52 -10.26 -7.11
N GLY A 5 -2.35 -11.09 -6.47
CA GLY A 5 -2.22 -11.36 -5.03
C GLY A 5 -0.87 -12.01 -4.68
N SER A 6 -0.47 -13.02 -5.45
CA SER A 6 0.85 -13.65 -5.33
C SER A 6 1.98 -12.75 -5.81
N GLU A 7 1.82 -12.00 -6.90
CA GLU A 7 2.84 -11.09 -7.44
C GLU A 7 3.09 -9.92 -6.50
N LEU A 8 2.03 -9.33 -5.93
CA LEU A 8 2.12 -8.31 -4.89
C LEU A 8 2.89 -8.87 -3.70
N TYR A 9 2.53 -10.05 -3.20
CA TYR A 9 3.27 -10.72 -2.13
C TYR A 9 4.77 -10.86 -2.45
N TYR A 10 5.13 -11.39 -3.62
CA TYR A 10 6.54 -11.61 -3.97
C TYR A 10 7.30 -10.30 -4.21
N LYS A 11 6.64 -9.26 -4.72
CA LYS A 11 7.25 -7.97 -5.01
C LYS A 11 7.41 -7.08 -3.78
N ILE A 12 6.55 -7.21 -2.76
CA ILE A 12 6.66 -6.42 -1.53
C ILE A 12 7.58 -7.08 -0.48
N LYS A 13 7.73 -8.41 -0.52
CA LYS A 13 8.58 -9.16 0.42
C LYS A 13 10.04 -8.67 0.55
N PRO A 14 10.74 -8.21 -0.52
CA PRO A 14 12.12 -7.75 -0.40
C PRO A 14 12.27 -6.34 0.19
N PHE A 15 11.18 -5.63 0.51
CA PHE A 15 11.28 -4.29 1.09
C PHE A 15 11.77 -4.38 2.54
N PHE A 16 13.00 -3.93 2.79
CA PHE A 16 13.65 -4.04 4.10
C PHE A 16 12.86 -3.37 5.25
N PHE A 17 12.17 -2.28 4.95
CA PHE A 17 11.35 -1.54 5.91
C PHE A 17 9.90 -2.02 6.01
N LEU A 18 9.58 -3.15 5.38
CA LEU A 18 8.27 -3.78 5.40
C LEU A 18 8.37 -5.17 6.03
N LEU A 19 7.71 -5.35 7.18
CA LEU A 19 7.59 -6.63 7.85
C LEU A 19 6.24 -7.27 7.51
N LEU A 20 6.25 -8.32 6.69
CA LEU A 20 5.05 -9.09 6.41
C LEU A 20 4.56 -9.81 7.68
N GLN A 21 3.30 -9.60 8.06
CA GLN A 21 2.69 -10.27 9.19
C GLN A 21 1.90 -11.51 8.76
N SER A 22 1.03 -11.36 7.76
CA SER A 22 0.21 -12.46 7.24
C SER A 22 -0.25 -12.19 5.82
N ALA A 23 -0.56 -13.25 5.08
CA ALA A 23 -1.07 -13.15 3.71
C ALA A 23 -2.02 -14.31 3.41
N SER A 24 -3.02 -14.04 2.59
CA SER A 24 -3.94 -15.02 2.02
C SER A 24 -4.31 -14.63 0.58
N VAL A 25 -5.16 -15.44 -0.05
CA VAL A 25 -5.69 -15.11 -1.39
C VAL A 25 -6.61 -13.89 -1.41
N HIS A 26 -7.09 -13.42 -0.23
CA HIS A 26 -8.02 -12.30 -0.12
C HIS A 26 -7.40 -11.05 0.54
N PHE A 27 -6.25 -11.18 1.21
CA PHE A 27 -5.65 -10.05 1.91
C PHE A 27 -4.14 -10.21 2.12
N ILE A 28 -3.46 -9.10 2.38
CA ILE A 28 -2.09 -9.05 2.86
C ILE A 28 -2.04 -8.06 4.02
N ALA A 29 -1.39 -8.41 5.13
CA ALA A 29 -1.14 -7.54 6.26
C ALA A 29 0.37 -7.46 6.53
N ALA A 30 0.88 -6.25 6.67
CA ALA A 30 2.29 -5.97 6.90
C ALA A 30 2.44 -4.73 7.79
N LYS A 31 3.60 -4.60 8.42
CA LYS A 31 4.01 -3.38 9.13
C LYS A 31 5.07 -2.65 8.33
N HIS A 32 4.88 -1.36 8.13
CA HIS A 32 5.90 -0.49 7.59
C HIS A 32 6.58 0.27 8.73
N THR A 33 7.90 0.41 8.67
CA THR A 33 8.64 1.23 9.61
C THR A 33 9.38 2.33 8.85
N THR A 34 8.98 3.59 9.07
CA THR A 34 9.63 4.73 8.42
C THR A 34 11.10 4.79 8.81
N PRO A 35 12.03 4.83 7.85
CA PRO A 35 13.45 4.96 8.13
C PRO A 35 13.76 6.19 9.00
N PHE A 36 14.78 6.10 9.85
CA PHE A 36 15.27 7.14 10.76
C PHE A 36 14.32 7.57 11.89
N LYS A 37 13.03 7.79 11.62
CA LYS A 37 12.05 8.20 12.63
C LYS A 37 11.45 7.02 13.41
N GLY A 38 11.46 5.82 12.82
CA GLY A 38 10.98 4.60 13.47
C GLY A 38 9.47 4.58 13.70
N TYR A 39 8.70 5.40 13.00
CA TYR A 39 7.24 5.33 13.03
C TYR A 39 6.77 4.03 12.39
N VAL A 40 5.76 3.42 12.99
CA VAL A 40 5.21 2.15 12.54
C VAL A 40 3.78 2.39 12.05
N ASP A 41 3.53 1.92 10.83
CA ASP A 41 2.22 1.96 10.19
C ASP A 41 1.79 0.53 9.82
N ASP A 42 0.53 0.20 10.10
CA ASP A 42 -0.10 -1.04 9.67
C ASP A 42 -0.59 -0.88 8.23
N ILE A 43 -0.09 -1.74 7.34
CA ILE A 43 -0.45 -1.80 5.93
C ILE A 43 -1.35 -3.01 5.69
N HIS A 44 -2.53 -2.74 5.13
CA HIS A 44 -3.51 -3.75 4.76
C HIS A 44 -3.87 -3.65 3.29
N PHE A 45 -3.68 -4.75 2.56
CA PHE A 45 -4.21 -4.93 1.22
C PHE A 45 -5.40 -5.88 1.26
N ARG A 46 -6.49 -5.51 0.58
CA ARG A 46 -7.66 -6.35 0.32
C ARG A 46 -7.72 -6.68 -1.16
N LEU A 47 -7.73 -7.96 -1.46
CA LEU A 47 -7.71 -8.51 -2.80
C LEU A 47 -9.12 -9.00 -3.15
N VAL A 48 -9.74 -8.37 -4.15
CA VAL A 48 -11.07 -8.74 -4.63
C VAL A 48 -10.97 -9.25 -6.06
N THR A 49 -11.34 -10.52 -6.25
CA THR A 49 -11.47 -11.13 -7.57
C THR A 49 -12.88 -10.91 -8.10
N TYR A 50 -13.02 -10.16 -9.19
CA TYR A 50 -14.27 -10.14 -9.93
C TYR A 50 -14.31 -11.34 -10.88
N HIS A 51 -15.17 -12.32 -10.61
CA HIS A 51 -15.28 -13.54 -11.43
C HIS A 51 -15.62 -13.29 -12.91
N PHE A 52 -16.17 -12.11 -13.23
CA PHE A 52 -16.61 -11.75 -14.59
C PHE A 52 -15.60 -10.92 -15.40
N PHE A 53 -14.57 -10.33 -14.76
CA PHE A 53 -13.58 -9.51 -15.45
C PHE A 53 -12.17 -10.04 -15.19
N THR A 54 -11.29 -9.97 -16.17
CA THR A 54 -9.85 -10.26 -16.05
C THR A 54 -9.10 -9.25 -15.17
N CYS A 55 -9.80 -8.43 -14.38
CA CYS A 55 -9.26 -7.34 -13.58
C CYS A 55 -9.25 -7.72 -12.09
N CYS A 56 -8.14 -7.49 -11.39
CA CYS A 56 -8.06 -7.57 -9.93
C CYS A 56 -8.34 -6.20 -9.35
N HIS A 57 -9.23 -6.11 -8.37
CA HIS A 57 -9.39 -4.90 -7.58
C HIS A 57 -8.62 -5.07 -6.28
N VAL A 58 -7.64 -4.19 -6.05
CA VAL A 58 -6.84 -4.15 -4.83
C VAL A 58 -7.19 -2.87 -4.10
N SER A 59 -7.62 -2.98 -2.85
CA SER A 59 -7.74 -1.84 -1.94
C SER A 59 -6.61 -1.88 -0.94
N ALA A 60 -6.00 -0.74 -0.65
CA ALA A 60 -4.89 -0.65 0.30
C ALA A 60 -5.20 0.42 1.36
N MET A 61 -4.72 0.19 2.58
CA MET A 61 -4.78 1.13 3.70
C MET A 61 -3.46 1.12 4.44
N SER A 62 -2.99 2.30 4.86
CA SER A 62 -1.88 2.50 5.79
C SER A 62 -2.44 3.25 6.99
N ILE A 63 -2.23 2.73 8.20
CA ILE A 63 -2.76 3.28 9.44
C ILE A 63 -1.61 3.40 10.44
N SER A 64 -1.37 4.61 10.93
CA SER A 64 -0.31 4.84 11.91
C SER A 64 -0.67 4.27 13.29
N GLU A 65 0.27 3.58 13.94
CA GLU A 65 0.12 3.14 15.33
C GLU A 65 0.18 4.32 16.31
N ALA A 66 0.70 5.48 15.87
CA ALA A 66 0.71 6.70 16.65
C ALA A 66 -0.71 7.31 16.73
N TRP A 67 -1.43 7.03 17.81
CA TRP A 67 -2.80 7.51 18.06
C TRP A 67 -2.98 9.05 18.00
N TYR A 68 -1.90 9.83 18.13
CA TYR A 68 -1.90 11.30 18.06
C TYR A 68 -1.61 11.86 16.65
N ALA A 69 -1.28 11.02 15.66
CA ALA A 69 -0.99 11.43 14.30
C ALA A 69 -2.28 11.56 13.45
N ILE A 70 -3.15 12.51 13.82
CA ILE A 70 -4.43 12.76 13.11
C ILE A 70 -4.21 13.35 11.70
N LYS A 71 -3.16 14.17 11.54
CA LYS A 71 -2.68 14.67 10.25
C LYS A 71 -1.22 14.29 10.11
N ASP A 72 -0.93 13.49 9.11
CA ASP A 72 0.36 12.85 8.86
C ASP A 72 1.05 13.42 7.61
N HIS A 73 0.66 14.63 7.15
CA HIS A 73 1.17 15.20 5.90
C HIS A 73 1.06 14.27 4.66
N GLY A 74 0.11 13.33 4.66
CA GLY A 74 -0.04 12.36 3.58
C GLY A 74 0.97 11.20 3.64
N THR A 75 1.67 11.00 4.76
CA THR A 75 2.60 9.88 4.96
C THR A 75 1.93 8.53 4.70
N ASN A 76 0.68 8.32 5.14
CA ASN A 76 -0.05 7.09 4.86
C ASN A 76 -0.25 6.84 3.36
N TYR A 77 -0.52 7.89 2.59
CA TYR A 77 -0.58 7.78 1.12
C TYR A 77 0.80 7.43 0.55
N CYS A 78 1.85 8.14 0.98
CA CYS A 78 3.20 7.93 0.47
C CYS A 78 3.76 6.55 0.80
N ASN A 79 3.47 6.00 1.99
CA ASN A 79 3.82 4.64 2.35
C ASN A 79 3.27 3.63 1.34
N LEU A 80 2.00 3.78 0.97
CA LEU A 80 1.36 2.91 -0.03
C LEU A 80 1.89 3.17 -1.44
N TYR A 81 2.02 4.43 -1.84
CA TYR A 81 2.48 4.81 -3.17
C TYR A 81 3.92 4.34 -3.41
N ASN A 82 4.86 4.62 -2.50
CA ASN A 82 6.26 4.22 -2.61
C ASN A 82 6.40 2.68 -2.64
N LEU A 83 5.56 1.96 -1.89
CA LEU A 83 5.53 0.50 -1.93
C LEU A 83 5.05 -0.02 -3.29
N MET A 84 3.98 0.55 -3.83
CA MET A 84 3.43 0.16 -5.14
C MET A 84 4.39 0.52 -6.28
N GLU A 85 4.98 1.71 -6.24
CA GLU A 85 5.96 2.17 -7.23
C GLU A 85 7.24 1.33 -7.19
N GLY A 86 7.86 1.17 -6.02
CA GLY A 86 9.09 0.37 -5.89
C GLY A 86 8.88 -1.13 -6.20
N SER A 87 7.65 -1.63 -6.10
CA SER A 87 7.31 -3.00 -6.51
C SER A 87 7.25 -3.17 -8.04
N GLY A 88 7.20 -2.06 -8.79
CA GLY A 88 6.99 -2.03 -10.25
C GLY A 88 5.57 -2.42 -10.66
N LEU A 89 4.62 -2.48 -9.73
CA LEU A 89 3.22 -2.79 -10.06
C LEU A 89 2.50 -1.63 -10.76
N THR A 90 2.97 -0.40 -10.52
CA THR A 90 2.48 0.80 -11.22
C THR A 90 2.75 0.76 -12.72
N GLU A 91 3.76 0.01 -13.15
CA GLU A 91 4.13 -0.19 -14.56
C GLU A 91 3.37 -1.35 -15.22
N ALA A 92 2.62 -2.13 -14.45
CA ALA A 92 1.88 -3.27 -14.98
C ALA A 92 0.80 -2.80 -15.97
N ARG A 93 0.65 -3.52 -17.09
CA ARG A 93 -0.35 -3.19 -18.10
C ARG A 93 -1.76 -3.19 -17.50
N GLY A 94 -2.44 -2.06 -17.59
CA GLY A 94 -3.79 -1.89 -17.05
C GLY A 94 -3.83 -1.48 -15.57
N TYR A 95 -2.69 -1.17 -14.96
CA TYR A 95 -2.65 -0.49 -13.67
C TYR A 95 -3.40 0.84 -13.76
N LYS A 96 -4.29 1.06 -12.79
CA LYS A 96 -4.99 2.33 -12.62
C LYS A 96 -5.14 2.60 -11.15
N GLU A 97 -4.47 3.64 -10.69
CA GLU A 97 -4.68 4.15 -9.35
C GLU A 97 -6.03 4.88 -9.27
N VAL A 98 -6.83 4.54 -8.25
CA VAL A 98 -8.09 5.23 -7.93
C VAL A 98 -7.99 5.73 -6.50
N THR A 99 -7.65 7.01 -6.34
CA THR A 99 -7.50 7.67 -5.04
C THR A 99 -7.94 9.13 -5.12
N SER A 100 -8.24 9.73 -3.97
CA SER A 100 -8.64 11.12 -3.81
C SER A 100 -8.31 11.61 -2.40
N ASP A 101 -8.38 12.92 -2.15
CA ASP A 101 -8.18 13.49 -0.80
C ASP A 101 -9.23 13.00 0.22
N PHE A 102 -10.35 12.47 -0.27
CA PHE A 102 -11.38 11.85 0.57
C PHE A 102 -11.00 10.42 1.00
N LEU A 103 -10.30 9.68 0.13
CA LEU A 103 -9.86 8.31 0.42
C LEU A 103 -8.53 8.28 1.16
N CYS A 104 -7.61 9.17 0.79
CA CYS A 104 -6.31 9.36 1.41
C CYS A 104 -6.18 10.83 1.74
N THR A 105 -6.28 11.18 3.03
CA THR A 105 -6.21 12.56 3.47
C THR A 105 -4.88 13.19 3.05
N GLN A 106 -4.93 14.45 2.59
CA GLN A 106 -3.76 15.23 2.18
C GLN A 106 -2.99 14.67 0.97
N ARG A 107 -3.57 13.76 0.17
CA ARG A 107 -2.95 13.20 -1.05
C ARG A 107 -2.47 14.27 -2.03
N SER A 108 -3.25 15.33 -2.27
CA SER A 108 -2.91 16.42 -3.19
C SER A 108 -1.73 17.28 -2.74
N SER A 109 -1.46 17.33 -1.44
CA SER A 109 -0.34 18.06 -0.83
C SER A 109 0.81 17.14 -0.40
N ALA A 110 0.69 15.83 -0.61
CA ALA A 110 1.66 14.85 -0.16
C ALA A 110 2.96 14.97 -0.98
N ASN A 111 4.10 14.98 -0.30
CA ASN A 111 5.41 14.92 -0.94
C ASN A 111 6.09 13.60 -0.58
N CYS A 112 5.94 12.60 -1.45
CA CYS A 112 6.43 11.24 -1.21
C CYS A 112 7.93 11.05 -1.47
N THR A 113 8.63 12.10 -1.92
CA THR A 113 10.09 12.09 -2.13
C THR A 113 10.89 12.32 -0.85
N VAL A 114 10.22 12.65 0.25
CA VAL A 114 10.83 13.02 1.54
C VAL A 114 10.98 11.81 2.48
N TYR A 115 10.37 10.67 2.15
CA TYR A 115 10.20 9.51 3.03
C TYR A 115 10.78 8.22 2.42
#